data_AF-A0A1I0F015-F1
#
_entry.id   AF-A0A1I0F015-F1
#
_cell.length_a   1.000
_cell.length_b   1.000
_cell.length_c   1.000
_cell.angle_alpha   90.00
_cell.angle_beta   90.00
_cell.angle_gamma   90.00
#
_symmetry.space_group_name_H-M   'P 1'
#
loop_
_entity.id
_entity.type
_entity.pdbx_description
1 polymer ?
#
loop_
_entity_poly.entity_id
_entity_poly.type
_entity_poly.pdbx_seq_one_letter_code
_entity_poly.pdbx_strand_id
1 'polypeptide(L)' 'MMMEELLNYAESSNYQEIRGELSIVDNNHKDRLHHFYQKFGFEITETNNRNDCIYATICKRVRKSEKAGD' A
#
# COMPACT_ATOMS: atom_id res chain seq x y z
N MET A 1 -9.45 11.75 -3.25
CA MET A 1 -9.85 10.60 -2.38
C MET A 1 -8.78 10.38 -1.31
N MET A 2 -9.10 9.82 -0.12
CA MET A 2 -8.13 9.68 0.99
C MET A 2 -6.80 9.01 0.62
N MET A 3 -6.82 8.03 -0.30
CA MET A 3 -5.58 7.37 -0.75
C MET A 3 -4.67 8.30 -1.57
N GLU A 4 -5.25 9.16 -2.40
CA GLU A 4 -4.46 10.15 -3.18
C GLU A 4 -3.79 11.16 -2.25
N GLU A 5 -4.50 11.62 -1.22
CA GLU A 5 -3.93 12.51 -0.19
C GLU A 5 -2.77 11.83 0.57
N LEU A 6 -2.91 10.55 0.92
CA LEU A 6 -1.84 9.79 1.55
C LEU A 6 -0.61 9.64 0.64
N LEU A 7 -0.81 9.40 -0.66
CA LEU A 7 0.29 9.35 -1.63
C LEU A 7 0.99 10.71 -1.77
N ASN A 8 0.21 11.78 -1.91
CA ASN A 8 0.73 13.15 -2.00
C ASN A 8 1.50 13.54 -0.73
N TYR A 9 0.98 13.19 0.44
CA TYR A 9 1.66 13.41 1.71
C TYR A 9 2.98 12.63 1.78
N ALA A 10 2.97 11.37 1.36
CA ALA A 10 4.16 10.54 1.36
C ALA A 10 5.26 11.10 0.44
N GLU A 11 4.88 11.54 -0.76
CA GLU A 11 5.77 12.17 -1.74
C GLU A 11 6.34 13.50 -1.25
N SER A 12 5.47 14.41 -0.79
CA SER A 12 5.88 15.73 -0.29
C SER A 12 6.74 15.68 0.98
N SER A 13 6.53 14.66 1.81
CA SER A 13 7.32 14.43 3.03
C SER A 13 8.58 13.60 2.78
N ASN A 14 8.89 13.27 1.51
CA ASN A 14 10.09 12.53 1.11
C ASN A 14 10.22 11.15 1.80
N TYR A 15 9.09 10.48 2.05
CA TYR A 15 9.11 9.08 2.44
C TYR A 15 9.53 8.22 1.25
N GLN A 16 10.18 7.09 1.53
CA GLN A 16 10.65 6.17 0.49
C GLN A 16 9.62 5.09 0.15
N GLU A 17 8.79 4.72 1.14
CA GLU A 17 7.92 3.58 1.04
C GLU A 17 6.70 3.74 1.96
N ILE A 18 5.55 3.24 1.52
CA ILE A 18 4.34 3.07 2.33
C ILE A 18 4.13 1.58 2.53
N ARG A 19 3.98 1.16 3.79
CA ARG A 19 3.70 -0.24 4.19
C ARG A 19 2.37 -0.33 4.91
N GLY A 20 1.68 -1.45 4.74
CA GLY A 20 0.46 -1.77 5.47
C GLY A 20 0.25 -3.28 5.60
N GLU A 21 -0.62 -3.66 6.52
CA GLU A 21 -0.98 -5.04 6.81
C GLU A 21 -2.48 -5.24 6.56
N LEU A 22 -2.87 -6.34 5.92
CA LEU A 22 -4.25 -6.69 5.63
C LEU A 22 -4.70 -7.81 6.56
N SER A 23 -5.78 -7.55 7.29
CA SER A 23 -6.24 -8.44 8.36
C SER A 23 -7.16 -9.55 7.86
N ILE A 24 -7.08 -10.74 8.47
CA ILE A 24 -7.95 -11.88 8.17
C ILE A 24 -9.44 -11.57 8.39
N VAL A 25 -9.76 -10.56 9.21
CA VAL A 25 -11.16 -10.13 9.40
C VAL A 25 -11.74 -9.54 8.13
N ASP A 26 -10.89 -9.01 7.24
CA ASP A 26 -11.27 -8.42 5.96
C ASP A 26 -11.25 -9.43 4.81
N ASN A 27 -11.03 -10.72 5.10
CA ASN A 27 -10.86 -11.76 4.08
C ASN A 27 -12.10 -11.93 3.19
N ASN A 28 -13.29 -11.62 3.70
CA ASN A 28 -14.54 -11.62 2.92
C ASN A 28 -14.56 -10.56 1.80
N HIS A 29 -13.64 -9.60 1.84
CA HIS A 29 -13.45 -8.55 0.84
C HIS A 29 -12.06 -8.55 0.22
N LYS A 30 -11.31 -9.67 0.35
CA LYS A 30 -9.92 -9.79 -0.10
C LYS A 30 -9.72 -9.34 -1.54
N ASP A 31 -10.50 -9.85 -2.49
CA ASP A 31 -10.36 -9.51 -3.91
C ASP A 31 -10.57 -8.02 -4.17
N ARG A 32 -11.53 -7.41 -3.46
CA ARG A 32 -11.84 -5.98 -3.58
C ARG A 32 -10.71 -5.12 -3.02
N LEU A 33 -10.15 -5.50 -1.87
CA LEU A 33 -8.99 -4.83 -1.28
C LEU A 33 -7.77 -4.97 -2.20
N HIS A 34 -7.54 -6.17 -2.72
CA HIS A 34 -6.44 -6.40 -3.65
C HIS A 34 -6.55 -5.50 -4.87
N HIS A 35 -7.73 -5.49 -5.51
CA HIS A 35 -7.98 -4.64 -6.66
C HIS A 35 -7.82 -3.15 -6.34
N PHE A 36 -8.30 -2.72 -5.16
CA PHE A 36 -8.15 -1.34 -4.71
C PHE A 36 -6.68 -0.94 -4.55
N TYR A 37 -5.89 -1.70 -3.79
CA TYR A 37 -4.48 -1.37 -3.55
C TYR A 37 -3.62 -1.49 -4.83
N GLN A 38 -3.88 -2.49 -5.66
CA GLN A 38 -3.22 -2.63 -6.96
C GLN A 38 -3.53 -1.45 -7.89
N LYS A 39 -4.76 -0.92 -7.88
CA LYS A 39 -5.12 0.29 -8.64
C LYS A 39 -4.27 1.50 -8.25
N PHE A 40 -3.88 1.62 -6.98
CA PHE A 40 -2.97 2.66 -6.51
C PHE A 40 -1.48 2.28 -6.62
N GLY A 41 -1.17 1.14 -7.24
CA GLY A 41 0.19 0.65 -7.48
C GLY A 41 0.90 0.18 -6.22
N PHE A 42 0.16 -0.40 -5.27
CA PHE A 42 0.75 -1.20 -4.20
C PHE A 42 0.99 -2.63 -4.68
N GLU A 43 2.10 -3.20 -4.25
CA GLU A 43 2.42 -4.61 -4.32
C GLU A 43 1.83 -5.30 -3.10
N ILE A 44 1.27 -6.49 -3.31
CA ILE A 44 0.62 -7.28 -2.25
C ILE A 44 1.39 -8.59 -2.11
N THR A 45 1.82 -8.91 -0.90
CA THR A 45 2.49 -10.16 -0.57
C THR A 45 1.62 -10.92 0.41
N GLU A 46 1.00 -12.00 -0.07
CA GLU A 46 0.22 -12.90 0.79
C GLU A 46 1.15 -13.68 1.71
N THR A 47 0.74 -13.84 2.97
CA THR A 47 1.44 -14.65 3.96
C THR A 47 0.54 -15.78 4.42
N ASN A 48 1.11 -16.97 4.55
CA ASN A 48 0.42 -18.17 5.02
C ASN A 48 0.59 -18.41 6.53
N ASN A 49 0.90 -17.35 7.29
CA ASN A 49 1.12 -17.48 8.73
C ASN A 49 -0.22 -17.77 9.43
N ARG A 50 -0.39 -19.02 9.85
CA ARG A 50 -1.64 -19.53 10.45
C ARG A 50 -1.99 -18.92 11.81
N ASN A 51 -1.04 -18.22 12.44
CA ASN A 51 -1.21 -17.62 13.77
C ASN A 51 -1.33 -16.09 13.75
N ASP A 52 -1.14 -15.45 12.60
CA ASP A 52 -1.24 -13.99 12.52
C ASP A 52 -2.65 -13.59 12.07
N CYS A 53 -3.18 -12.55 12.70
CA CYS A 53 -4.42 -11.91 12.26
C CYS A 53 -4.26 -11.19 10.89
N ILE A 54 -3.16 -11.44 10.16
CA ILE A 54 -2.76 -10.75 8.93
C ILE A 54 -2.59 -11.82 7.84
N TYR A 55 -3.27 -11.64 6.71
CA TYR A 55 -3.15 -12.56 5.57
C TYR A 55 -2.25 -12.03 4.45
N ALA A 56 -1.97 -10.73 4.43
CA ALA A 56 -1.10 -10.12 3.43
C ALA A 56 -0.51 -8.81 3.93
N THR A 57 0.62 -8.42 3.36
CA THR A 57 1.21 -7.09 3.52
C THR A 57 1.17 -6.35 2.19
N ILE A 58 0.97 -5.04 2.25
CA ILE A 58 1.03 -4.15 1.09
C ILE A 58 2.25 -3.24 1.18
N CYS A 59 2.86 -2.98 0.04
CA CYS A 59 4.02 -2.11 -0.08
C CYS A 59 3.87 -1.23 -1.32
N LYS A 60 4.23 0.05 -1.21
CA LYS A 60 4.42 0.93 -2.37
C LYS A 60 5.66 1.76 -2.20
N ARG A 61 6.56 1.70 -3.18
CA ARG A 61 7.67 2.65 -3.29
C ARG A 61 7.16 4.01 -3.74
N VAL A 62 7.52 5.04 -2.99
CA VAL A 62 7.24 6.43 -3.32
C VAL A 62 8.29 6.87 -4.32
N ARG A 63 7.87 7.24 -5.54
CA ARG A 63 8.81 7.76 -6.53
C ARG A 63 9.19 9.17 -6.12
N LYS A 64 10.49 9.46 -6.04
CA LYS A 64 10.93 10.86 -6.02
C LYS A 64 10.49 11.48 -7.34
N SER A 65 9.73 12.57 -7.28
CA SER A 65 9.74 13.51 -8.39
C SER A 65 11.15 14.07 -8.44
N GLU A 66 11.93 13.65 -9.43
CA GLU A 66 13.11 14.40 -9.83
C GLU A 66 12.58 15.76 -10.28
N LYS A 67 12.60 16.75 -9.37
CA LYS A 67 12.48 18.13 -9.80
C LYS A 67 13.68 18.37 -10.70
N ALA A 68 13.44 18.38 -12.01
CA ALA A 68 14.36 18.91 -12.99
C ALA A 68 14.78 20.30 -12.46
N GLY A 69 16.05 20.42 -12.09
CA GLY A 69 16.62 21.68 -11.63
C GLY A 69 16.52 22.70 -12.75
N ASP A 70 16.06 23.90 -12.37
CA ASP A 70 16.09 25.14 -13.14
C ASP A 70 17.55 25.56 -13.43
#